data_AF-A0A327UVX4-F1
#
_entry.id   AF-A0A327UVX4-F1
#
_cell.length_a   1.000
_cell.length_b   1.000
_cell.length_c   1.000
_cell.angle_alpha   90.00
_cell.angle_beta   90.00
_cell.angle_gamma   90.00
#
_symmetry.space_group_name_H-M   'P 1'
#
loop_
_entity.id
_entity.type
_entity.pdbx_description
1 polymer ?
#
loop_
_entity_poly.entity_id
_entity_poly.type
_entity_poly.pdbx_seq_one_letter_code
_entity_poly.pdbx_strand_id
1 'polypeptide(L)'
;MLRYGLERTEEWRGEEWAVRQVGGATGKRYRCPGCDQEIPPGVPHVVAWPRLGDVDDRRHWHKSCWGARDRRGARVQRSRNAPRY
;
A
#
# COMPACT_ATOMS: atom_id res chain seq x y z
N MET A 1 4.88 13.90 -23.60
CA MET A 1 5.96 13.54 -22.67
C MET A 1 5.38 12.67 -21.56
N LEU A 2 5.44 11.35 -21.73
CA LEU A 2 4.84 10.39 -20.80
C LEU A 2 5.66 10.33 -19.50
N ARG A 3 5.08 10.82 -18.40
CA ARG A 3 5.64 10.68 -17.05
C ARG A 3 5.53 9.22 -16.57
N TYR A 4 6.37 8.34 -17.08
CA TYR A 4 6.59 7.00 -16.50
C TYR A 4 7.60 7.01 -15.33
N GLY A 5 8.05 8.19 -14.89
CA GLY A 5 9.25 8.35 -14.05
C GLY A 5 9.11 8.20 -12.53
N LEU A 6 8.06 7.58 -11.98
CA LEU A 6 7.95 7.38 -10.52
C LEU A 6 7.58 5.96 -10.10
N GLU A 7 7.42 5.04 -11.05
CA GLU A 7 7.29 3.62 -10.77
C GLU A 7 8.68 3.01 -10.64
N ARG A 8 8.91 2.28 -9.56
CA ARG A 8 10.10 1.46 -9.34
C ARG A 8 9.69 0.04 -9.01
N THR A 9 10.53 -0.93 -9.36
CA THR A 9 10.35 -2.32 -8.93
C THR A 9 11.13 -2.54 -7.64
N GLU A 10 10.52 -3.20 -6.66
CA GLU A 10 11.18 -3.65 -5.44
C GLU A 10 10.84 -5.13 -5.20
N GLU A 11 11.83 -5.94 -4.82
CA GLU A 11 11.55 -7.30 -4.32
C GLU A 11 11.06 -7.26 -2.87
N TRP A 12 10.04 -8.05 -2.57
CA TRP A 12 9.54 -8.24 -1.21
C TRP A 12 8.92 -9.63 -1.07
N ARG A 13 9.37 -10.40 -0.06
CA ARG A 13 8.93 -11.78 0.22
C ARG A 13 9.10 -12.77 -0.95
N GLY A 14 10.08 -12.53 -1.83
CA GLY A 14 10.33 -13.38 -3.00
C GLY A 14 9.43 -13.06 -4.20
N GLU A 15 8.67 -11.96 -4.13
CA GLU A 15 7.84 -11.47 -5.23
C GLU A 15 8.33 -10.10 -5.69
N GLU A 16 8.20 -9.80 -6.99
CA GLU A 16 8.47 -8.46 -7.52
C GLU A 16 7.25 -7.56 -7.33
N TRP A 17 7.47 -6.39 -6.73
CA TRP A 17 6.44 -5.39 -6.50
C TRP A 17 6.70 -4.14 -7.33
N ALA A 18 5.70 -3.70 -8.08
CA ALA A 18 5.70 -2.37 -8.67
C ALA A 18 5.24 -1.36 -7.61
N VAL A 19 6.02 -0.29 -7.45
CA VAL A 19 5.86 0.70 -6.39
C VAL A 19 5.86 2.08 -7.03
N ARG A 20 4.78 2.84 -6.81
CA ARG A 20 4.62 4.19 -7.36
C ARG A 20 4.36 5.21 -6.27
N GLN A 21 5.09 6.32 -6.31
CA GLN A 21 4.78 7.47 -5.46
C GLN A 21 3.58 8.23 -6.02
N VAL A 22 2.63 8.52 -5.14
CA VAL A 22 1.41 9.26 -5.47
C VAL A 22 1.46 10.55 -4.66
N GLY A 23 1.47 11.68 -5.38
CA GLY A 23 1.23 12.99 -4.76
C GLY A 23 -0.15 13.02 -4.12
N GLY A 24 -0.39 13.96 -3.19
CA GLY A 24 -1.66 14.05 -2.48
C GLY A 24 -2.87 13.92 -3.41
N ALA A 25 -3.59 12.79 -3.32
CA ALA A 25 -4.74 12.53 -4.17
C ALA A 25 -5.97 13.23 -3.56
N THR A 26 -6.75 13.93 -4.36
CA THR A 26 -7.98 14.56 -3.88
C THR A 26 -9.10 13.51 -3.80
N GLY A 27 -9.96 13.61 -2.79
CA GLY A 27 -11.24 12.92 -2.75
C GLY A 27 -11.29 11.55 -2.04
N LYS A 28 -10.29 10.67 -2.17
CA LYS A 28 -10.34 9.32 -1.58
C LYS A 28 -9.43 9.15 -0.37
N ARG A 29 -9.96 8.48 0.66
CA ARG A 29 -9.21 7.95 1.80
C ARG A 29 -8.84 6.50 1.53
N TYR A 30 -7.67 6.07 1.95
CA TYR A 30 -7.21 4.70 1.79
C TYR A 30 -6.73 4.12 3.11
N ARG A 31 -6.81 2.80 3.30
CA ARG A 31 -6.31 2.15 4.53
C ARG A 31 -4.91 1.58 4.31
N CYS A 32 -3.97 1.95 5.17
CA CYS A 32 -2.58 1.50 5.06
C CYS A 32 -2.37 0.10 5.66
N PRO A 33 -1.93 -0.92 4.89
CA PRO A 33 -1.73 -2.27 5.39
C PRO A 33 -0.57 -2.42 6.41
N GLY A 34 0.34 -1.45 6.52
CA GLY A 34 1.47 -1.52 7.45
C GLY A 34 1.17 -1.01 8.86
N CYS A 35 0.11 -0.22 9.03
CA CYS A 35 -0.26 0.38 10.31
C CYS A 35 -1.77 0.37 10.61
N ASP A 36 -2.58 -0.07 9.66
CA ASP A 36 -4.05 -0.13 9.73
C ASP A 36 -4.75 1.23 9.91
N GLN A 37 -4.02 2.33 9.71
CA GLN A 37 -4.56 3.70 9.77
C GLN A 37 -4.99 4.19 8.39
N GLU A 38 -5.92 5.15 8.38
CA GLU A 38 -6.32 5.85 7.17
C GLU A 38 -5.23 6.79 6.66
N ILE A 39 -5.09 6.87 5.34
CA ILE A 39 -4.34 7.84 4.57
C ILE A 39 -5.37 8.87 4.09
N PRO A 40 -5.41 10.08 4.66
CA PRO A 40 -6.32 11.13 4.23
C PRO A 40 -6.04 11.59 2.79
N PRO A 41 -7.04 12.18 2.10
CA PRO A 41 -6.79 12.85 0.83
C PRO A 41 -5.78 13.98 1.00
N GLY A 42 -5.01 14.25 -0.05
CA GLY A 42 -3.94 15.26 -0.02
C GLY A 42 -2.64 14.80 0.65
N VAL A 43 -2.62 13.64 1.32
CA VAL A 43 -1.39 13.09 1.92
C VAL A 43 -0.58 12.34 0.86
N PRO A 44 0.70 12.72 0.63
CA PRO A 44 1.59 11.97 -0.24
C PRO A 44 1.81 10.55 0.28
N HIS A 45 1.65 9.55 -0.59
CA HIS A 45 1.71 8.15 -0.20
C HIS A 45 2.27 7.28 -1.33
N VAL A 46 2.39 5.99 -1.08
CA VAL A 46 2.92 4.99 -2.01
C VAL A 46 1.81 4.01 -2.38
N VAL A 47 1.73 3.66 -3.66
CA VAL A 47 0.88 2.56 -4.13
C VAL A 47 1.80 1.42 -4.54
N ALA A 48 1.56 0.23 -4.01
CA ALA A 48 2.35 -0.97 -4.28
C ALA A 48 1.43 -2.12 -4.71
N TRP A 49 1.83 -2.87 -5.74
CA TRP A 49 1.13 -4.05 -6.24
C TRP A 49 2.13 -5.10 -6.76
N PRO A 50 1.81 -6.41 -6.69
CA PRO A 50 2.66 -7.45 -7.27
C PRO A 50 2.73 -7.28 -8.80
N ARG A 51 3.91 -7.46 -9.41
CA ARG A 51 4.06 -7.40 -10.89
C ARG A 51 3.46 -8.61 -11.59
N LEU A 52 3.48 -9.77 -10.93
CA LEU A 52 2.91 -11.02 -11.42
C LEU A 52 1.44 -11.20 -11.01
N GLY A 53 0.87 -10.24 -10.27
CA GLY A 53 -0.53 -10.25 -9.83
C GLY A 53 -1.39 -9.23 -10.59
N ASP A 54 -2.68 -9.21 -10.27
CA ASP A 54 -3.63 -8.28 -10.85
C ASP A 54 -3.38 -6.84 -10.39
N VAL A 55 -3.54 -5.87 -11.29
CA VAL A 55 -3.38 -4.44 -10.99
C VAL A 55 -4.48 -3.93 -10.05
N ASP A 56 -5.56 -4.70 -9.87
CA ASP A 56 -6.61 -4.38 -8.90
C ASP A 56 -6.14 -4.55 -7.44
N ASP A 57 -5.10 -5.36 -7.18
CA ASP A 57 -4.48 -5.55 -5.86
C ASP A 57 -3.59 -4.37 -5.41
N ARG A 58 -3.82 -3.16 -5.95
CA ARG A 58 -3.11 -1.95 -5.57
C ARG A 58 -3.38 -1.59 -4.11
N ARG A 59 -2.33 -1.71 -3.29
CA ARG A 59 -2.36 -1.35 -1.88
C ARG A 59 -1.74 0.03 -1.67
N HIS A 60 -2.43 0.85 -0.89
CA HIS A 60 -1.97 2.19 -0.55
C HIS A 60 -1.25 2.18 0.79
N TRP A 61 -0.04 2.71 0.85
CA TRP A 61 0.82 2.72 2.02
C TRP A 61 1.29 4.14 2.32
N HIS A 62 1.40 4.49 3.61
CA HIS A 62 2.26 5.61 3.97
C HIS A 62 3.69 5.34 3.49
N LYS A 63 4.40 6.39 3.07
CA LYS A 63 5.80 6.27 2.59
C LYS A 63 6.69 5.60 3.64
N SER A 64 6.56 5.98 4.91
CA SER A 64 7.30 5.38 6.03
C SER A 64 6.90 3.93 6.31
N CYS A 65 5.62 3.59 6.15
CA CYS A 65 5.14 2.22 6.32
C CYS A 65 5.68 1.29 5.23
N TRP A 66 5.73 1.72 3.97
CA TRP A 66 6.33 0.94 2.89
C TRP A 66 7.84 0.72 3.10
N GLY A 67 8.57 1.74 3.53
CA GLY A 67 10.01 1.61 3.82
C GLY A 67 10.30 0.73 5.05
N ALA A 68 9.31 0.47 5.89
CA ALA A 68 9.42 -0.39 7.06
C ALA A 68 8.62 -1.70 6.91
N ARG A 69 8.16 -2.05 5.70
CA ARG A 69 7.25 -3.17 5.41
C ARG A 69 7.71 -4.52 5.95
N ASP A 70 9.02 -4.78 6.01
CA ASP A 70 9.57 -6.04 6.54
C ASP A 70 9.35 -6.20 8.04
N ARG A 71 9.31 -5.09 8.78
CA ARG A 71 9.01 -5.06 10.23
C ARG A 71 7.61 -4.54 10.56
N ARG A 72 6.89 -4.01 9.58
CA ARG A 72 5.54 -3.45 9.67
C ARG A 72 4.61 -4.26 8.75
N GLY A 73 3.95 -5.25 9.32
CA GLY A 73 2.61 -5.60 8.88
C GLY A 73 1.64 -4.99 9.87
N ALA A 74 0.48 -4.51 9.42
CA ALA A 74 -0.68 -4.61 10.28
C ALA A 74 -0.67 -6.08 10.71
N ARG A 75 -0.48 -6.33 12.00
CA ARG A 75 -1.03 -7.55 12.58
C ARG A 75 -2.44 -7.51 12.05
N VAL A 76 -2.77 -8.37 11.10
CA VAL A 76 -4.16 -8.62 10.74
C VAL A 76 -4.79 -8.78 12.11
N GLN A 77 -5.56 -7.79 12.55
CA GLN A 77 -6.49 -7.99 13.64
C GLN A 77 -7.38 -9.04 13.01
N ARG A 78 -6.99 -10.32 13.16
CA ARG A 78 -7.81 -11.45 12.78
C ARG A 78 -9.13 -11.06 13.38
N SER A 79 -10.09 -10.82 12.49
CA SER A 79 -11.37 -10.24 12.80
C SER A 79 -11.77 -10.67 14.20
N ARG A 80 -11.77 -9.73 15.14
CA ARG A 80 -12.35 -9.92 16.47
C ARG A 80 -13.89 -10.02 16.38
N ASN A 81 -14.39 -10.44 15.23
CA ASN A 81 -15.76 -10.40 14.75
C ASN A 81 -16.02 -11.61 13.83
N ALA A 82 -15.72 -12.81 14.33
CA ALA A 82 -16.51 -13.98 13.94
C ALA A 82 -17.85 -13.87 14.69
N PRO A 83 -19.02 -14.04 14.04
CA PRO A 83 -20.29 -14.06 14.76
C PRO A 83 -20.22 -15.14 15.84
N ARG A 84 -20.57 -14.79 17.08
CA ARG A 84 -20.98 -15.80 18.05
C ARG A 84 -22.48 -15.99 17.84
N TYR A 85 -22.80 -17.16 17.26
CA TYR A 85 -24.12 -17.72 16.97
C TYR A 85 -25.05 -16.90 16.07
#